data_AF-A0A1Q6T3U2-F1
#
_entry.id   AF-A0A1Q6T3U2-F1
#
_cell.length_a   1.000
_cell.length_b   1.000
_cell.length_c   1.000
_cell.angle_alpha   90.00
_cell.angle_beta   90.00
_cell.angle_gamma   90.00
#
_symmetry.space_group_name_H-M   'P 1'
#
loop_
_entity.id
_entity.type
_entity.pdbx_description
1 polymer ?
#
loop_
_entity_poly.entity_id
_entity_poly.type
_entity_poly.pdbx_seq_one_letter_code
_entity_poly.pdbx_strand_id
1 'polypeptide(L)'
;MTNYAIDITELWPPLKSFNAVRGARVLTPEAARDILTHSNHLRVMDELAAKTGQALAGGADYGLWREVVLGIVAGRAGRDTTREKMRALAEANGDGEAFAAAAGQKVFIGLGGMRRDVYDARGRGKNAELNNMELADYADIVFAADVERISIQKSNDVPAAVLDFRPYPKLEVLALGLSALSEEAELKLPQGIRWLDVRGNVRLLGDLSGFAKLETLYAGLFDRTDFDGRGFALPPHLRELSLPGATFPRDVLAQLKGCRDLKRLMLSGNKTTAGEKAVYFELPEGIEELELSSVHGLHGDMFKLEKYRHLKKVDLSHTNLEFRELRLPEGIEELTLNYTGGLARDVLDLSRYGQLKKIGLRTCRPSFKEVLVPAGCAVDRGIESGLEKPDVKVRKTGGLNAGKIFGRLFGRGGNGG
;
A
#
# COMPACT_ATOMS: atom_id res chain seq x y z
N MET A 1 -11.95 1.83 30.15
CA MET A 1 -12.48 3.20 30.28
C MET A 1 -14.00 3.11 30.27
N THR A 2 -14.68 3.65 31.27
CA THR A 2 -16.15 3.73 31.27
C THR A 2 -16.57 4.72 30.18
N ASN A 3 -17.42 4.28 29.24
CA ASN A 3 -17.94 5.16 28.21
C ASN A 3 -19.17 5.91 28.74
N TYR A 4 -19.07 7.23 28.89
CA TYR A 4 -20.15 8.09 29.36
C TYR A 4 -20.95 8.73 28.20
N ALA A 5 -20.58 8.45 26.94
CA ALA A 5 -21.30 8.93 25.78
C ALA A 5 -22.55 8.08 25.54
N ILE A 6 -23.71 8.74 25.53
CA ILE A 6 -24.96 8.15 25.04
C ILE A 6 -24.95 8.26 23.51
N ASP A 7 -25.09 7.15 22.80
CA ASP A 7 -25.10 7.12 21.33
C ASP A 7 -26.39 7.71 20.75
N ILE A 8 -26.29 8.49 19.66
CA ILE A 8 -27.48 8.93 18.91
C ILE A 8 -27.91 7.81 17.99
N THR A 9 -29.08 7.25 18.27
CA THR A 9 -29.70 6.14 17.55
C THR A 9 -30.49 6.61 16.34
N GLU A 10 -31.08 7.81 16.38
CA GLU A 10 -31.82 8.42 15.28
C GLU A 10 -31.78 9.95 15.42
N LEU A 11 -31.49 10.72 14.37
CA LEU A 11 -31.44 12.18 14.52
C LEU A 11 -32.80 12.84 14.31
N TRP A 12 -33.31 13.44 15.37
CA TRP A 12 -34.51 14.27 15.29
C TRP A 12 -34.18 15.67 14.75
N PRO A 13 -35.09 16.30 14.00
CA PRO A 13 -34.98 17.72 13.69
C PRO A 13 -34.79 18.53 14.98
N PRO A 14 -33.89 19.53 15.03
CA PRO A 14 -33.61 20.28 16.26
C PRO A 14 -34.85 20.86 16.93
N LEU A 15 -35.83 21.30 16.15
CA LEU A 15 -37.11 21.81 16.67
C LEU A 15 -37.95 20.72 17.35
N LYS A 16 -37.93 19.47 16.84
CA LYS A 16 -38.61 18.32 17.44
C LYS A 16 -38.00 18.00 18.80
N SER A 17 -36.67 17.87 18.89
CA SER A 17 -35.97 17.58 20.15
C SER A 17 -36.12 18.73 21.14
N PHE A 18 -36.04 19.97 20.69
CA PHE A 18 -36.25 21.15 21.53
C PHE A 18 -37.67 21.18 22.12
N ASN A 19 -38.68 20.88 21.30
CA ASN A 19 -40.07 20.79 21.77
C ASN A 19 -40.29 19.59 22.72
N ALA A 20 -39.56 18.48 22.55
CA ALA A 20 -39.62 17.35 23.49
C ALA A 20 -39.11 17.74 24.88
N VAL A 21 -38.00 18.51 24.95
CA VAL A 21 -37.49 19.03 26.23
C VAL A 21 -38.45 20.08 26.83
N ARG A 22 -38.86 21.06 26.03
CA ARG A 22 -39.61 22.23 26.51
C ARG A 22 -41.08 21.92 26.80
N GLY A 23 -41.69 21.04 26.01
CA GLY A 23 -43.09 20.64 26.13
C GLY A 23 -43.36 19.68 27.29
N ALA A 24 -42.33 19.08 27.87
CA ALA A 24 -42.46 18.24 29.05
C ALA A 24 -42.79 19.10 30.29
N ARG A 25 -43.97 18.87 30.87
CA ARG A 25 -44.40 19.51 32.14
C ARG A 25 -43.50 19.09 33.31
N VAL A 26 -43.07 17.83 33.31
CA VAL A 26 -42.03 17.27 34.19
C VAL A 26 -41.13 16.42 33.30
N LEU A 27 -39.84 16.71 33.28
CA LEU A 27 -38.86 15.92 32.54
C LEU A 27 -38.42 14.76 33.44
N THR A 28 -38.54 13.52 32.96
CA THR A 28 -38.02 12.33 33.65
C THR A 28 -36.61 11.99 33.18
N PRO A 29 -35.82 11.23 33.96
CA PRO A 29 -34.51 10.76 33.50
C PRO A 29 -34.59 9.93 32.22
N GLU A 30 -35.64 9.12 32.05
CA GLU A 30 -35.85 8.28 30.86
C GLU A 30 -36.09 9.14 29.61
N ALA A 31 -36.96 10.15 29.73
CA ALA A 31 -37.23 11.07 28.62
C ALA A 31 -35.99 11.91 28.27
N ALA A 32 -35.22 12.33 29.28
CA ALA A 32 -33.97 13.04 29.07
C ALA A 32 -32.91 12.17 28.36
N ARG A 33 -32.79 10.90 28.74
CA ARG A 33 -31.92 9.91 28.07
C ARG A 33 -32.36 9.68 26.63
N ASP A 34 -33.66 9.51 26.38
CA ASP A 34 -34.22 9.39 25.03
C ASP A 34 -33.88 10.61 24.17
N ILE A 35 -33.94 11.83 24.72
CA ILE A 35 -33.54 13.03 23.97
C ILE A 35 -32.03 13.01 23.64
N LEU A 36 -31.18 12.49 24.54
CA LEU A 36 -29.74 12.35 24.31
C LEU A 36 -29.39 11.31 23.26
N THR A 37 -30.25 10.31 23.03
CA THR A 37 -30.12 9.36 21.91
C THR A 37 -30.67 9.92 20.59
N HIS A 38 -31.22 11.13 20.58
CA HIS A 38 -31.81 11.72 19.37
C HIS A 38 -31.26 13.10 18.97
N SER A 39 -30.38 13.71 19.78
CA SER A 39 -29.87 15.06 19.53
C SER A 39 -28.47 15.29 20.11
N ASN A 40 -27.67 16.08 19.39
CA ASN A 40 -26.43 16.71 19.85
C ASN A 40 -26.48 18.25 19.74
N HIS A 41 -27.65 18.81 19.40
CA HIS A 41 -27.74 20.21 19.02
C HIS A 41 -27.51 21.10 20.25
N LEU A 42 -26.62 22.08 20.14
CA LEU A 42 -26.16 22.91 21.26
C LEU A 42 -27.31 23.55 22.06
N ARG A 43 -28.31 24.12 21.38
CA ARG A 43 -29.49 24.70 22.06
C ARG A 43 -30.38 23.67 22.77
N VAL A 44 -30.40 22.43 22.30
CA VAL A 44 -31.15 21.34 22.94
C VAL A 44 -30.42 20.89 24.20
N MET A 45 -29.08 20.81 24.16
CA MET A 45 -28.26 20.50 25.33
C MET A 45 -28.37 21.55 26.42
N ASP A 46 -28.39 22.83 26.05
CA ASP A 46 -28.57 23.92 27.01
C ASP A 46 -29.93 23.87 27.72
N GLU A 47 -31.01 23.60 26.98
CA GLU A 47 -32.36 23.48 27.54
C GLU A 47 -32.47 22.21 28.40
N LEU A 48 -31.90 21.10 27.95
CA LEU A 48 -31.89 19.84 28.69
C LEU A 48 -31.12 19.99 30.01
N ALA A 49 -29.95 20.62 29.96
CA ALA A 49 -29.16 20.98 31.14
C ALA A 49 -29.94 21.85 32.13
N ALA A 50 -30.70 22.84 31.65
CA ALA A 50 -31.52 23.69 32.49
C ALA A 50 -32.64 22.90 33.20
N LYS A 51 -33.34 22.02 32.47
CA LYS A 51 -34.40 21.17 33.03
C LYS A 51 -33.86 20.12 34.00
N THR A 52 -32.72 19.51 33.70
CA THR A 52 -32.02 18.59 34.61
C THR A 52 -31.62 19.29 35.90
N GLY A 53 -31.08 20.51 35.82
CA GLY A 53 -30.77 21.32 37.00
C GLY A 53 -32.01 21.65 37.84
N GLN A 54 -33.14 21.98 37.21
CA GLN A 54 -34.41 22.21 37.91
C GLN A 54 -34.93 20.95 38.63
N ALA A 55 -34.85 19.78 37.98
CA ALA A 55 -35.29 18.53 38.58
C ALA A 55 -34.48 18.17 39.84
N LEU A 56 -33.15 18.28 39.74
CA LEU A 56 -32.25 18.00 40.87
C LEU A 56 -32.41 19.01 42.01
N ALA A 57 -32.56 20.30 41.71
CA ALA A 57 -32.88 21.32 42.71
C ALA A 57 -34.25 21.08 43.39
N GLY A 58 -35.19 20.43 42.69
CA GLY A 58 -36.49 20.01 43.22
C GLY A 58 -36.46 18.73 44.05
N GLY A 59 -35.29 18.16 44.32
CA GLY A 59 -35.12 16.96 45.15
C GLY A 59 -35.15 15.64 44.39
N ALA A 60 -34.98 15.65 43.07
CA ALA A 60 -34.82 14.41 42.31
C ALA A 60 -33.52 13.68 42.68
N ASP A 61 -33.54 12.35 42.64
CA ASP A 61 -32.39 11.51 42.96
C ASP A 61 -31.30 11.61 41.87
N TYR A 62 -30.13 12.14 42.26
CA TYR A 62 -28.97 12.25 41.36
C TYR A 62 -28.56 10.90 40.75
N GLY A 63 -28.70 9.79 41.48
CA GLY A 63 -28.35 8.46 40.96
C GLY A 63 -29.13 8.09 39.69
N LEU A 64 -30.39 8.51 39.60
CA LEU A 64 -31.25 8.29 38.42
C LEU A 64 -30.90 9.26 37.28
N TRP A 65 -30.39 10.45 37.59
CA TRP A 65 -30.03 11.50 36.63
C TRP A 65 -28.56 11.49 36.21
N ARG A 66 -27.73 10.67 36.85
CA ARG A 66 -26.28 10.64 36.66
C ARG A 66 -25.90 10.48 35.19
N GLU A 67 -26.54 9.54 34.50
CA GLU A 67 -26.29 9.32 33.05
C GLU A 67 -26.68 10.52 32.19
N VAL A 68 -27.71 11.28 32.57
CA VAL A 68 -28.13 12.49 31.86
C VAL A 68 -27.11 13.61 32.08
N VAL A 69 -26.67 13.83 33.31
CA VAL A 69 -25.68 14.87 33.67
C VAL A 69 -24.35 14.63 32.94
N LEU A 70 -23.84 13.40 33.01
CA LEU A 70 -22.60 13.02 32.31
C LEU A 70 -22.81 13.00 30.79
N GLY A 71 -23.96 12.50 30.32
CA GLY A 71 -24.30 12.41 28.91
C GLY A 71 -24.42 13.77 28.20
N ILE A 72 -24.89 14.83 28.89
CA ILE A 72 -24.97 16.20 28.34
C ILE A 72 -23.61 16.75 27.95
N VAL A 73 -22.55 16.44 28.72
CA VAL A 73 -21.19 16.94 28.48
C VAL A 73 -20.31 15.98 27.70
N ALA A 74 -20.57 14.68 27.83
CA ALA A 74 -19.86 13.61 27.13
C ALA A 74 -19.96 13.77 25.62
N GLY A 75 -18.83 14.15 24.99
CA GLY A 75 -18.70 14.22 23.54
C GLY A 75 -19.68 15.17 22.84
N ARG A 76 -20.25 16.17 23.52
CA ARG A 76 -21.26 17.08 22.94
C ARG A 76 -20.80 18.54 22.91
N ALA A 77 -21.28 19.27 21.90
CA ALA A 77 -21.10 20.70 21.76
C ALA A 77 -22.06 21.43 22.71
N GLY A 78 -21.60 21.71 23.94
CA GLY A 78 -22.27 22.60 24.89
C GLY A 78 -21.49 23.90 25.05
N ARG A 79 -22.17 24.98 25.44
CA ARG A 79 -21.49 26.22 25.89
C ARG A 79 -20.73 25.96 27.19
N ASP A 80 -19.68 26.73 27.44
CA ASP A 80 -18.89 26.63 28.69
C ASP A 80 -19.78 26.77 29.93
N THR A 81 -20.76 27.66 29.88
CA THR A 81 -21.75 27.86 30.95
C THR A 81 -22.64 26.63 31.21
N THR A 82 -22.91 25.81 30.19
CA THR A 82 -23.62 24.53 30.34
C THR A 82 -22.72 23.47 30.96
N ARG A 83 -21.45 23.42 30.55
CA ARG A 83 -20.44 22.54 31.15
C ARG A 83 -20.20 22.88 32.63
N GLU A 84 -20.07 24.16 32.98
CA GLU A 84 -19.92 24.62 34.36
C GLU A 84 -21.12 24.23 35.23
N LYS A 85 -22.35 24.38 34.72
CA LYS A 85 -23.55 23.95 35.44
C LYS A 85 -23.57 22.45 35.72
N MET A 86 -23.25 21.62 34.71
CA MET A 86 -23.20 20.17 34.90
C MET A 86 -22.04 19.77 35.82
N ARG A 87 -20.90 20.47 35.74
CA ARG A 87 -19.77 20.29 36.65
C ARG A 87 -20.18 20.52 38.11
N ALA A 88 -20.83 21.64 38.38
CA ALA A 88 -21.29 21.98 39.74
C ALA A 88 -22.27 20.94 40.28
N LEU A 89 -23.19 20.43 39.45
CA LEU A 89 -24.12 19.37 39.85
C LEU A 89 -23.40 18.05 40.15
N ALA A 90 -22.43 17.66 39.32
CA ALA A 90 -21.65 16.44 39.54
C ALA A 90 -20.78 16.55 40.80
N GLU A 91 -20.08 17.67 40.99
CA GLU A 91 -19.25 17.94 42.18
C GLU A 91 -20.08 17.94 43.46
N ALA A 92 -21.27 18.56 43.46
CA ALA A 92 -22.18 18.57 44.61
C ALA A 92 -22.66 17.17 45.03
N ASN A 93 -22.58 16.19 44.13
CA ASN A 93 -22.97 14.80 44.37
C ASN A 93 -21.77 13.82 44.41
N GLY A 94 -20.54 14.35 44.55
CA GLY A 94 -19.33 13.52 44.67
C GLY A 94 -18.87 12.84 43.38
N ASP A 95 -19.36 13.27 42.22
CA ASP A 95 -19.15 12.62 40.91
C ASP A 95 -18.20 13.45 40.00
N GLY A 96 -17.39 14.32 40.59
CA GLY A 96 -16.50 15.25 39.87
C GLY A 96 -15.43 14.55 39.01
N GLU A 97 -14.93 13.40 39.45
CA GLU A 97 -13.97 12.60 38.66
C GLU A 97 -14.63 12.00 37.40
N ALA A 98 -15.85 11.46 37.55
CA ALA A 98 -16.61 10.96 36.41
C ALA A 98 -17.02 12.08 35.46
N PHE A 99 -17.34 13.27 35.99
CA PHE A 99 -17.55 14.46 35.18
C PHE A 99 -16.30 14.83 34.38
N ALA A 100 -15.12 14.88 35.02
CA ALA A 100 -13.87 15.19 34.32
C ALA A 100 -13.58 14.17 33.21
N ALA A 101 -13.81 12.88 33.49
CA ALA A 101 -13.71 11.80 32.51
C ALA A 101 -14.71 11.96 31.34
N ALA A 102 -15.95 12.32 31.62
CA ALA A 102 -16.99 12.56 30.61
C ALA A 102 -16.71 13.83 29.79
N ALA A 103 -16.34 14.94 30.43
CA ALA A 103 -16.05 16.22 29.78
C ALA A 103 -14.81 16.17 28.89
N GLY A 104 -13.85 15.30 29.22
CA GLY A 104 -12.66 15.00 28.41
C GLY A 104 -12.94 14.09 27.22
N GLN A 105 -14.16 13.53 27.09
CA GLN A 105 -14.54 12.78 25.89
C GLN A 105 -14.70 13.74 24.69
N LYS A 106 -13.94 13.51 23.63
CA LYS A 106 -13.97 14.30 22.39
C LYS A 106 -15.34 14.20 21.70
N VAL A 107 -15.67 15.20 20.88
CA VAL A 107 -17.01 15.39 20.29
C VAL A 107 -17.39 14.21 19.40
N PHE A 108 -18.36 13.42 19.85
CA PHE A 108 -18.86 12.28 19.13
C PHE A 108 -20.35 12.44 18.85
N ILE A 109 -20.73 12.01 17.65
CA ILE A 109 -22.08 11.75 17.17
C ILE A 109 -22.72 12.86 16.33
N GLY A 110 -22.67 12.69 15.01
CA GLY A 110 -23.58 13.21 14.00
C GLY A 110 -24.50 12.10 13.45
N LEU A 111 -25.29 12.42 12.42
CA LEU A 111 -26.34 11.55 11.84
C LEU A 111 -25.83 10.12 11.60
N GLY A 112 -26.45 9.14 12.28
CA GLY A 112 -26.09 7.72 12.20
C GLY A 112 -24.94 7.30 13.13
N GLY A 113 -24.74 7.97 14.26
CA GLY A 113 -23.78 7.54 15.29
C GLY A 113 -22.34 8.06 15.13
N MET A 114 -22.04 8.84 14.09
CA MET A 114 -20.65 9.05 13.64
C MET A 114 -19.97 10.25 14.27
N ARG A 115 -18.77 10.03 14.78
CA ARG A 115 -17.90 11.02 15.41
C ARG A 115 -17.55 12.21 14.49
N ARG A 116 -17.40 13.44 15.02
CA ARG A 116 -16.99 14.61 14.19
C ARG A 116 -15.53 14.55 13.74
N ASP A 117 -14.70 13.79 14.43
CA ASP A 117 -13.33 13.46 14.05
C ASP A 117 -13.27 12.15 13.25
N VAL A 118 -14.36 11.68 12.62
CA VAL A 118 -14.32 10.50 11.75
C VAL A 118 -14.80 10.87 10.35
N TYR A 119 -13.98 10.55 9.36
CA TYR A 119 -14.33 10.78 7.97
C TYR A 119 -15.32 9.71 7.51
N ASP A 120 -16.54 10.11 7.16
CA ASP A 120 -17.55 9.20 6.63
C ASP A 120 -17.36 8.98 5.13
N ALA A 121 -16.71 7.88 4.77
CA ALA A 121 -16.52 7.45 3.39
C ALA A 121 -17.61 6.49 2.90
N ARG A 122 -18.67 6.19 3.68
CA ARG A 122 -19.72 5.24 3.28
C ARG A 122 -20.45 5.66 2.02
N GLY A 123 -20.60 6.97 1.79
CA GLY A 123 -21.18 7.53 0.57
C GLY A 123 -20.38 7.22 -0.71
N ARG A 124 -19.13 6.73 -0.61
CA ARG A 124 -18.35 6.26 -1.75
C ARG A 124 -18.77 4.87 -2.24
N GLY A 125 -19.54 4.13 -1.44
CA GLY A 125 -20.04 2.80 -1.78
C GLY A 125 -18.90 1.78 -1.95
N LYS A 126 -19.01 0.96 -2.99
CA LYS A 126 -18.09 -0.18 -3.25
C LYS A 126 -16.65 0.23 -3.57
N ASN A 127 -16.46 1.44 -4.10
CA ASN A 127 -15.15 1.95 -4.52
C ASN A 127 -14.87 3.27 -3.80
N ALA A 128 -14.09 3.20 -2.72
CA ALA A 128 -13.73 4.36 -1.93
C ALA A 128 -12.34 4.89 -2.32
N GLU A 129 -12.31 5.98 -3.07
CA GLU A 129 -11.08 6.69 -3.45
C GLU A 129 -10.95 7.99 -2.64
N LEU A 130 -9.92 8.04 -1.82
CA LEU A 130 -9.55 9.12 -0.89
C LEU A 130 -8.07 9.48 -1.09
N ASN A 131 -7.64 9.62 -2.34
CA ASN A 131 -6.25 9.89 -2.67
C ASN A 131 -5.89 11.38 -2.51
N ASN A 132 -4.65 11.67 -2.12
CA ASN A 132 -4.13 13.03 -1.91
C ASN A 132 -4.94 13.83 -0.88
N MET A 133 -5.40 13.15 0.19
CA MET A 133 -6.16 13.77 1.26
C MET A 133 -5.24 14.27 2.38
N GLU A 134 -5.64 15.36 3.03
CA GLU A 134 -5.12 15.78 4.32
C GLU A 134 -6.09 15.28 5.40
N LEU A 135 -5.60 14.43 6.31
CA LEU A 135 -6.44 13.67 7.24
C LEU A 135 -6.13 13.96 8.71
N ALA A 136 -5.27 14.94 9.00
CA ALA A 136 -4.87 15.32 10.36
C ALA A 136 -6.03 15.61 11.33
N ASP A 137 -7.18 16.08 10.83
CA ASP A 137 -8.36 16.40 11.63
C ASP A 137 -9.23 15.18 11.99
N TYR A 138 -8.93 14.01 11.43
CA TYR A 138 -9.68 12.79 11.65
C TYR A 138 -8.93 11.81 12.56
N ALA A 139 -9.63 11.24 13.52
CA ALA A 139 -9.21 10.10 14.32
C ALA A 139 -9.45 8.75 13.64
N ASP A 140 -10.37 8.67 12.66
CA ASP A 140 -10.67 7.43 11.92
C ASP A 140 -11.37 7.71 10.57
N ILE A 141 -11.51 6.68 9.73
CA ILE A 141 -12.26 6.70 8.47
C ILE A 141 -13.14 5.46 8.41
N VAL A 142 -14.43 5.65 8.11
CA VAL A 142 -15.39 4.54 8.01
C VAL A 142 -15.86 4.36 6.58
N PHE A 143 -15.78 3.14 6.09
CA PHE A 143 -16.21 2.76 4.75
C PHE A 143 -17.55 2.02 4.77
N ALA A 144 -18.15 1.87 3.58
CA ALA A 144 -19.36 1.06 3.43
C ALA A 144 -19.07 -0.41 3.78
N ALA A 145 -20.04 -1.09 4.39
CA ALA A 145 -19.87 -2.51 4.76
C ALA A 145 -19.65 -3.43 3.56
N ASP A 146 -20.07 -3.01 2.37
CA ASP A 146 -19.89 -3.72 1.11
C ASP A 146 -18.75 -3.16 0.24
N VAL A 147 -17.84 -2.38 0.81
CA VAL A 147 -16.67 -1.86 0.10
C VAL A 147 -15.82 -3.00 -0.46
N GLU A 148 -15.47 -2.90 -1.74
CA GLU A 148 -14.64 -3.88 -2.47
C GLU A 148 -13.25 -3.30 -2.77
N ARG A 149 -13.14 -1.97 -2.90
CA ARG A 149 -11.88 -1.26 -3.19
C ARG A 149 -11.73 -0.04 -2.31
N ILE A 150 -10.58 0.09 -1.68
CA ILE A 150 -10.17 1.28 -0.92
C ILE A 150 -8.84 1.78 -1.47
N SER A 151 -8.77 3.09 -1.74
CA SER A 151 -7.55 3.78 -2.12
C SER A 151 -7.41 5.04 -1.29
N ILE A 152 -6.31 5.14 -0.53
CA ILE A 152 -5.93 6.29 0.31
C ILE A 152 -4.48 6.64 -0.01
N GLN A 153 -4.09 6.59 -1.29
CA GLN A 153 -2.72 6.81 -1.73
C GLN A 153 -2.31 8.29 -1.61
N LYS A 154 -1.01 8.53 -1.41
CA LYS A 154 -0.41 9.88 -1.37
C LYS A 154 -1.10 10.82 -0.39
N SER A 155 -1.69 10.28 0.68
CA SER A 155 -2.42 11.07 1.67
C SER A 155 -1.56 11.30 2.90
N ASN A 156 -1.78 12.43 3.56
CA ASN A 156 -1.06 12.80 4.77
C ASN A 156 -1.87 12.49 6.02
N ASP A 157 -1.16 12.24 7.12
CA ASP A 157 -1.72 12.08 8.45
C ASP A 157 -2.88 11.07 8.51
N VAL A 158 -2.71 9.93 7.83
CA VAL A 158 -3.71 8.87 7.80
C VAL A 158 -3.89 8.30 9.23
N PRO A 159 -5.10 8.28 9.78
CA PRO A 159 -5.31 7.90 11.17
C PRO A 159 -5.00 6.43 11.39
N ALA A 160 -4.23 6.08 12.43
CA ALA A 160 -3.85 4.69 12.69
C ALA A 160 -5.05 3.74 12.87
N ALA A 161 -6.19 4.26 13.35
CA ALA A 161 -7.42 3.49 13.54
C ALA A 161 -7.97 2.89 12.23
N VAL A 162 -7.77 3.57 11.08
CA VAL A 162 -8.28 3.09 9.79
C VAL A 162 -7.56 1.83 9.30
N LEU A 163 -6.36 1.54 9.82
CA LEU A 163 -5.56 0.42 9.35
C LEU A 163 -6.07 -0.96 9.80
N ASP A 164 -7.18 -1.01 10.55
CA ASP A 164 -7.94 -2.23 10.77
C ASP A 164 -9.05 -2.42 9.72
N PHE A 165 -8.72 -3.13 8.64
CA PHE A 165 -9.63 -3.42 7.54
C PHE A 165 -10.40 -4.75 7.70
N ARG A 166 -10.20 -5.48 8.81
CA ARG A 166 -10.94 -6.73 9.09
C ARG A 166 -12.48 -6.58 9.08
N PRO A 167 -13.06 -5.43 9.50
CA PRO A 167 -14.51 -5.22 9.44
C PRO A 167 -15.10 -5.16 8.03
N TYR A 168 -14.28 -5.11 6.97
CA TYR A 168 -14.72 -5.02 5.57
C TYR A 168 -14.48 -6.34 4.83
N PRO A 169 -15.33 -7.37 5.02
CA PRO A 169 -15.07 -8.72 4.52
C PRO A 169 -15.10 -8.86 2.99
N LYS A 170 -15.66 -7.88 2.28
CA LYS A 170 -15.71 -7.83 0.80
C LYS A 170 -14.54 -7.07 0.18
N LEU A 171 -13.65 -6.49 0.98
CA LEU A 171 -12.51 -5.73 0.48
C LEU A 171 -11.53 -6.66 -0.24
N GLU A 172 -11.29 -6.39 -1.52
CA GLU A 172 -10.38 -7.15 -2.38
C GLU A 172 -9.16 -6.34 -2.80
N VAL A 173 -9.27 -5.01 -2.86
CA VAL A 173 -8.21 -4.11 -3.32
C VAL A 173 -7.97 -3.02 -2.28
N LEU A 174 -6.73 -2.93 -1.79
CA LEU A 174 -6.31 -1.91 -0.84
C LEU A 174 -5.05 -1.19 -1.34
N ALA A 175 -5.15 0.13 -1.50
CA ALA A 175 -4.03 0.98 -1.91
C ALA A 175 -3.74 2.06 -0.85
N LEU A 176 -2.59 1.94 -0.19
CA LEU A 176 -2.04 2.87 0.82
C LEU A 176 -0.68 3.44 0.39
N GLY A 177 -0.31 3.22 -0.87
CA GLY A 177 1.00 3.60 -1.39
C GLY A 177 1.29 5.10 -1.26
N LEU A 178 2.51 5.41 -0.82
CA LEU A 178 3.06 6.76 -0.66
C LEU A 178 2.31 7.66 0.34
N SER A 179 1.51 7.07 1.23
CA SER A 179 0.81 7.80 2.26
C SER A 179 1.64 7.90 3.53
N ALA A 180 1.54 9.04 4.22
CA ALA A 180 2.11 9.23 5.55
C ALA A 180 1.23 8.54 6.59
N LEU A 181 1.66 7.35 7.00
CA LEU A 181 1.05 6.55 8.05
C LEU A 181 1.87 6.69 9.34
N SER A 182 1.23 6.57 10.50
CA SER A 182 1.93 6.54 11.79
C SER A 182 3.00 5.41 11.84
N GLU A 183 4.10 5.62 12.55
CA GLU A 183 5.18 4.65 12.70
C GLU A 183 4.76 3.44 13.57
N GLU A 184 3.86 3.64 14.54
CA GLU A 184 3.36 2.60 15.45
C GLU A 184 2.15 1.85 14.88
N ALA A 185 1.77 2.13 13.63
CA ALA A 185 0.55 1.60 13.07
C ALA A 185 0.71 0.12 12.68
N GLU A 186 -0.34 -0.67 12.89
CA GLU A 186 -0.39 -2.08 12.51
C GLU A 186 -1.45 -2.27 11.43
N LEU A 187 -1.10 -2.93 10.32
CA LEU A 187 -2.02 -3.18 9.22
C LEU A 187 -2.74 -4.52 9.41
N LYS A 188 -4.07 -4.48 9.56
CA LYS A 188 -4.89 -5.69 9.72
C LYS A 188 -5.81 -5.85 8.51
N LEU A 189 -5.61 -6.94 7.79
CA LEU A 189 -6.27 -7.18 6.51
C LEU A 189 -7.37 -8.25 6.63
N PRO A 190 -8.45 -8.14 5.84
CA PRO A 190 -9.41 -9.24 5.69
C PRO A 190 -8.80 -10.37 4.84
N GLN A 191 -9.23 -11.61 5.10
CA GLN A 191 -8.79 -12.81 4.37
C GLN A 191 -9.11 -12.77 2.86
N GLY A 192 -10.03 -11.89 2.45
CA GLY A 192 -10.49 -11.73 1.07
C GLY A 192 -9.55 -10.95 0.16
N ILE A 193 -8.50 -10.29 0.70
CA ILE A 193 -7.67 -9.37 -0.06
C ILE A 193 -6.97 -10.06 -1.25
N ARG A 194 -7.03 -9.42 -2.42
CA ARG A 194 -6.47 -9.91 -3.70
C ARG A 194 -5.34 -9.04 -4.21
N TRP A 195 -5.39 -7.75 -3.93
CA TRP A 195 -4.42 -6.76 -4.39
C TRP A 195 -4.08 -5.80 -3.24
N LEU A 196 -2.79 -5.66 -2.94
CA LEU A 196 -2.29 -4.82 -1.86
C LEU A 196 -1.15 -3.94 -2.36
N ASP A 197 -1.29 -2.63 -2.18
CA ASP A 197 -0.23 -1.65 -2.41
C ASP A 197 0.04 -0.86 -1.12
N VAL A 198 1.20 -1.12 -0.54
CA VAL A 198 1.74 -0.44 0.63
C VAL A 198 3.11 0.17 0.32
N ARG A 199 3.37 0.56 -0.94
CA ARG A 199 4.64 1.19 -1.33
C ARG A 199 4.96 2.37 -0.42
N GLY A 200 6.18 2.42 0.09
CA GLY A 200 6.61 3.42 1.09
C GLY A 200 6.22 3.12 2.53
N ASN A 201 5.48 2.03 2.75
CA ASN A 201 5.00 1.58 4.05
C ASN A 201 5.29 0.09 4.29
N VAL A 202 6.41 -0.41 3.75
CA VAL A 202 6.81 -1.83 3.81
C VAL A 202 6.93 -2.38 5.23
N ARG A 203 7.26 -1.52 6.21
CA ARG A 203 7.30 -1.85 7.64
C ARG A 203 5.99 -2.43 8.21
N LEU A 204 4.86 -2.17 7.54
CA LEU A 204 3.55 -2.68 7.93
C LEU A 204 3.33 -4.15 7.55
N LEU A 205 4.23 -4.74 6.77
CA LEU A 205 4.10 -6.11 6.31
C LEU A 205 4.65 -7.08 7.35
N GLY A 206 3.82 -8.03 7.76
CA GLY A 206 4.21 -9.20 8.55
C GLY A 206 4.05 -10.49 7.75
N ASP A 207 3.56 -11.53 8.41
CA ASP A 207 3.29 -12.83 7.79
C ASP A 207 2.06 -12.75 6.86
N LEU A 208 2.29 -12.87 5.55
CA LEU A 208 1.24 -12.92 4.54
C LEU A 208 0.97 -14.34 4.02
N SER A 209 1.61 -15.37 4.59
CA SER A 209 1.52 -16.75 4.08
C SER A 209 0.09 -17.32 4.11
N GLY A 210 -0.73 -16.85 5.05
CA GLY A 210 -2.13 -17.24 5.20
C GLY A 210 -3.11 -16.60 4.21
N PHE A 211 -2.71 -15.57 3.45
CA PHE A 211 -3.61 -14.85 2.54
C PHE A 211 -3.74 -15.58 1.20
N ALA A 212 -4.53 -16.65 1.18
CA ALA A 212 -4.69 -17.54 0.04
C ALA A 212 -5.23 -16.88 -1.25
N LYS A 213 -5.84 -15.69 -1.15
CA LYS A 213 -6.37 -14.93 -2.29
C LYS A 213 -5.48 -13.80 -2.79
N LEU A 214 -4.38 -13.48 -2.09
CA LEU A 214 -3.50 -12.36 -2.44
C LEU A 214 -2.70 -12.70 -3.70
N GLU A 215 -3.03 -12.03 -4.81
CA GLU A 215 -2.44 -12.26 -6.13
C GLU A 215 -1.38 -11.19 -6.48
N THR A 216 -1.52 -9.97 -5.94
CA THR A 216 -0.61 -8.86 -6.24
C THR A 216 -0.19 -8.13 -4.97
N LEU A 217 1.12 -7.95 -4.81
CA LEU A 217 1.71 -7.21 -3.69
C LEU A 217 2.72 -6.18 -4.20
N TYR A 218 2.46 -4.90 -3.92
CA TYR A 218 3.39 -3.79 -4.14
C TYR A 218 3.80 -3.20 -2.79
N ALA A 219 5.09 -3.22 -2.46
CA ALA A 219 5.55 -2.71 -1.15
C ALA A 219 6.84 -1.91 -1.20
N GLY A 220 7.59 -1.94 -2.29
CA GLY A 220 8.88 -1.24 -2.36
C GLY A 220 8.80 0.29 -2.43
N LEU A 221 9.85 0.95 -1.97
CA LEU A 221 10.15 2.36 -2.19
C LEU A 221 11.67 2.55 -2.23
N PHE A 222 12.15 3.46 -3.08
CA PHE A 222 13.56 3.84 -3.12
C PHE A 222 14.02 4.43 -1.77
N ASP A 223 15.19 4.00 -1.31
CA ASP A 223 15.96 4.56 -0.18
C ASP A 223 15.42 4.33 1.24
N ARG A 224 14.61 3.29 1.47
CA ARG A 224 14.19 2.88 2.82
C ARG A 224 15.01 1.67 3.30
N THR A 225 15.74 1.84 4.41
CA THR A 225 16.53 0.79 5.09
C THR A 225 15.79 0.14 6.26
N ASP A 226 14.50 0.44 6.43
CA ASP A 226 13.66 0.01 7.56
C ASP A 226 13.04 -1.39 7.36
N PHE A 227 13.17 -1.99 6.18
CA PHE A 227 12.74 -3.37 5.94
C PHE A 227 13.85 -4.36 6.27
N ASP A 228 13.73 -5.04 7.42
CA ASP A 228 14.65 -6.11 7.82
C ASP A 228 14.14 -7.52 7.51
N GLY A 229 12.91 -7.63 6.99
CA GLY A 229 12.24 -8.87 6.59
C GLY A 229 11.90 -9.83 7.74
N ARG A 230 12.07 -9.44 9.00
CA ARG A 230 11.71 -10.31 10.12
C ARG A 230 10.21 -10.53 10.18
N GLY A 231 9.80 -11.80 10.29
CA GLY A 231 8.38 -12.16 10.32
C GLY A 231 7.66 -11.97 8.99
N PHE A 232 8.36 -11.56 7.92
CA PHE A 232 7.78 -11.42 6.59
C PHE A 232 7.71 -12.78 5.89
N ALA A 233 6.51 -13.16 5.46
CA ALA A 233 6.30 -14.38 4.69
C ALA A 233 5.38 -14.13 3.48
N LEU A 234 5.78 -14.59 2.30
CA LEU A 234 5.00 -14.46 1.07
C LEU A 234 3.97 -15.58 0.92
N PRO A 235 2.77 -15.31 0.37
CA PRO A 235 1.82 -16.36 0.04
C PRO A 235 2.28 -17.17 -1.18
N PRO A 236 2.09 -18.49 -1.20
CA PRO A 236 2.55 -19.36 -2.29
C PRO A 236 1.83 -19.11 -3.64
N HIS A 237 0.65 -18.48 -3.60
CA HIS A 237 -0.20 -18.19 -4.76
C HIS A 237 0.00 -16.79 -5.36
N LEU A 238 0.98 -16.04 -4.85
CA LEU A 238 1.26 -14.70 -5.35
C LEU A 238 1.63 -14.75 -6.84
N ARG A 239 0.98 -13.92 -7.66
CA ARG A 239 1.20 -13.85 -9.11
C ARG A 239 2.12 -12.71 -9.49
N GLU A 240 2.12 -11.65 -8.70
CA GLU A 240 2.90 -10.44 -8.95
C GLU A 240 3.45 -9.85 -7.66
N LEU A 241 4.76 -9.60 -7.67
CA LEU A 241 5.49 -9.01 -6.56
C LEU A 241 6.32 -7.82 -7.03
N SER A 242 6.11 -6.66 -6.41
CA SER A 242 6.91 -5.46 -6.64
C SER A 242 7.51 -4.94 -5.33
N LEU A 243 8.82 -5.03 -5.22
CA LEU A 243 9.60 -4.58 -4.08
C LEU A 243 10.78 -3.68 -4.51
N PRO A 244 10.58 -2.60 -5.30
CA PRO A 244 11.70 -1.76 -5.73
C PRO A 244 12.37 -1.03 -4.55
N GLY A 245 13.67 -0.80 -4.66
CA GLY A 245 14.41 0.15 -3.83
C GLY A 245 14.67 -0.27 -2.38
N ALA A 246 14.35 -1.51 -2.00
CA ALA A 246 14.63 -2.05 -0.68
C ALA A 246 16.08 -2.59 -0.57
N THR A 247 16.47 -2.89 0.67
CA THR A 247 17.58 -3.82 0.92
C THR A 247 16.95 -5.17 1.15
N PHE A 248 17.20 -6.15 0.27
CA PHE A 248 16.60 -7.47 0.47
C PHE A 248 17.39 -8.30 1.47
N PRO A 249 16.75 -8.74 2.56
CA PRO A 249 17.28 -9.83 3.33
C PRO A 249 17.27 -11.10 2.47
N ARG A 250 18.34 -11.90 2.56
CA ARG A 250 18.45 -13.19 1.88
C ARG A 250 17.23 -14.08 2.10
N ASP A 251 16.66 -14.05 3.31
CA ASP A 251 15.51 -14.88 3.68
C ASP A 251 14.25 -14.52 2.90
N VAL A 252 14.05 -13.25 2.56
CA VAL A 252 12.92 -12.82 1.71
C VAL A 252 13.07 -13.36 0.30
N LEU A 253 14.28 -13.30 -0.25
CA LEU A 253 14.56 -13.78 -1.60
C LEU A 253 14.51 -15.31 -1.70
N ALA A 254 14.86 -16.03 -0.63
CA ALA A 254 14.74 -17.48 -0.57
C ALA A 254 13.29 -17.96 -0.70
N GLN A 255 12.31 -17.15 -0.30
CA GLN A 255 10.88 -17.48 -0.40
C GLN A 255 10.33 -17.42 -1.84
N LEU A 256 11.00 -16.71 -2.76
CA LEU A 256 10.52 -16.52 -4.14
C LEU A 256 10.28 -17.86 -4.85
N LYS A 257 11.14 -18.86 -4.61
CA LYS A 257 10.98 -20.23 -5.15
C LYS A 257 9.67 -20.89 -4.70
N GLY A 258 9.18 -20.54 -3.50
CA GLY A 258 7.92 -21.05 -2.95
C GLY A 258 6.66 -20.40 -3.52
N CYS A 259 6.79 -19.27 -4.23
CA CYS A 259 5.70 -18.56 -4.87
C CYS A 259 5.37 -19.20 -6.23
N ARG A 260 4.72 -20.37 -6.21
CA ARG A 260 4.55 -21.25 -7.37
C ARG A 260 3.81 -20.61 -8.55
N ASP A 261 2.91 -19.66 -8.25
CA ASP A 261 2.08 -18.98 -9.24
C ASP A 261 2.67 -17.64 -9.71
N LEU A 262 3.88 -17.27 -9.25
CA LEU A 262 4.51 -15.98 -9.54
C LEU A 262 4.89 -15.89 -11.02
N LYS A 263 4.31 -14.89 -11.68
CA LYS A 263 4.54 -14.58 -13.10
C LYS A 263 5.37 -13.33 -13.30
N ARG A 264 5.25 -12.35 -12.40
CA ARG A 264 5.90 -11.05 -12.53
C ARG A 264 6.64 -10.68 -11.26
N LEU A 265 7.92 -10.35 -11.40
CA LEU A 265 8.79 -9.97 -10.30
C LEU A 265 9.51 -8.67 -10.62
N MET A 266 9.30 -7.65 -9.80
CA MET A 266 9.92 -6.34 -9.94
C MET A 266 10.75 -6.02 -8.70
N LEU A 267 12.06 -5.96 -8.89
CA LEU A 267 13.06 -5.74 -7.84
C LEU A 267 14.01 -4.60 -8.21
N SER A 268 13.54 -3.62 -8.98
CA SER A 268 14.38 -2.51 -9.45
C SER A 268 14.98 -1.68 -8.31
N GLY A 269 16.25 -1.28 -8.41
CA GLY A 269 16.94 -0.39 -7.47
C GLY A 269 17.34 -1.01 -6.13
N ASN A 270 17.22 -2.33 -5.98
CA ASN A 270 17.57 -3.00 -4.73
C ASN A 270 19.08 -3.17 -4.55
N LYS A 271 19.51 -3.22 -3.28
CA LYS A 271 20.92 -3.43 -2.91
C LYS A 271 21.04 -4.63 -1.98
N THR A 272 22.19 -5.30 -2.01
CA THR A 272 22.53 -6.32 -1.02
C THR A 272 22.93 -5.65 0.30
N THR A 273 22.81 -6.38 1.42
CA THR A 273 23.29 -5.87 2.70
C THR A 273 24.81 -5.67 2.64
N ALA A 274 25.35 -4.65 3.33
CA ALA A 274 26.78 -4.38 3.35
C ALA A 274 27.58 -5.62 3.79
N GLY A 275 28.51 -6.08 2.93
CA GLY A 275 29.34 -7.26 3.18
C GLY A 275 28.84 -8.57 2.53
N GLU A 276 27.62 -8.61 2.00
CA GLU A 276 27.15 -9.76 1.22
C GLU A 276 27.76 -9.74 -0.18
N LYS A 277 28.54 -10.78 -0.52
CA LYS A 277 29.31 -10.83 -1.78
C LYS A 277 28.46 -11.09 -3.03
N ALA A 278 27.26 -11.61 -2.87
CA ALA A 278 26.26 -11.72 -3.92
C ALA A 278 24.93 -12.22 -3.34
N VAL A 279 23.83 -11.70 -3.86
CA VAL A 279 22.52 -12.28 -3.64
C VAL A 279 22.33 -13.41 -4.66
N TYR A 280 21.94 -14.61 -4.22
CA TYR A 280 21.51 -15.70 -5.09
C TYR A 280 20.09 -16.10 -4.67
N PHE A 281 19.17 -16.16 -5.61
CA PHE A 281 17.82 -16.69 -5.40
C PHE A 281 17.36 -17.48 -6.60
N GLU A 282 16.50 -18.45 -6.34
CA GLU A 282 15.83 -19.22 -7.37
C GLU A 282 14.44 -18.65 -7.62
N LEU A 283 14.09 -18.51 -8.90
CA LEU A 283 12.76 -18.10 -9.32
C LEU A 283 11.88 -19.35 -9.48
N PRO A 284 10.56 -19.22 -9.34
CA PRO A 284 9.62 -20.27 -9.68
C PRO A 284 9.64 -20.52 -11.21
N GLU A 285 9.37 -21.76 -11.62
CA GLU A 285 9.46 -22.19 -13.03
C GLU A 285 8.52 -21.41 -13.96
N GLY A 286 7.37 -20.97 -13.43
CA GLY A 286 6.33 -20.25 -14.16
C GLY A 286 6.58 -18.75 -14.37
N ILE A 287 7.74 -18.22 -13.97
CA ILE A 287 8.05 -16.79 -14.10
C ILE A 287 8.01 -16.34 -15.58
N GLU A 288 7.35 -15.21 -15.86
CA GLU A 288 7.15 -14.67 -17.21
C GLU A 288 7.86 -13.32 -17.42
N GLU A 289 7.94 -12.48 -16.39
CA GLU A 289 8.56 -11.15 -16.46
C GLU A 289 9.45 -10.89 -15.23
N LEU A 290 10.66 -10.39 -15.50
CA LEU A 290 11.69 -10.12 -14.50
C LEU A 290 12.27 -8.73 -14.69
N GLU A 291 12.10 -7.85 -13.71
CA GLU A 291 12.64 -6.49 -13.70
C GLU A 291 13.67 -6.34 -12.57
N LEU A 292 14.96 -6.29 -12.93
CA LEU A 292 16.10 -6.20 -12.02
C LEU A 292 16.95 -4.96 -12.32
N SER A 293 16.33 -3.89 -12.84
CA SER A 293 17.08 -2.69 -13.18
C SER A 293 17.73 -2.06 -11.94
N SER A 294 18.93 -1.50 -12.05
CA SER A 294 19.66 -0.85 -10.95
C SER A 294 19.91 -1.73 -9.72
N VAL A 295 19.83 -3.06 -9.84
CA VAL A 295 20.17 -3.97 -8.73
C VAL A 295 21.68 -4.12 -8.61
N HIS A 296 22.21 -3.96 -7.40
CA HIS A 296 23.64 -4.14 -7.11
C HIS A 296 23.93 -5.54 -6.52
N GLY A 297 25.12 -6.09 -6.80
CA GLY A 297 25.56 -7.37 -6.21
C GLY A 297 24.94 -8.63 -6.82
N LEU A 298 24.43 -8.54 -8.05
CA LEU A 298 24.00 -9.70 -8.84
C LEU A 298 25.21 -10.45 -9.40
N HIS A 299 25.31 -11.76 -9.15
CA HIS A 299 26.42 -12.59 -9.63
C HIS A 299 26.11 -13.24 -10.99
N GLY A 300 27.12 -13.37 -11.85
CA GLY A 300 26.97 -13.83 -13.24
C GLY A 300 26.29 -15.19 -13.41
N ASP A 301 26.44 -16.12 -12.47
CA ASP A 301 25.79 -17.43 -12.51
C ASP A 301 24.26 -17.39 -12.34
N MET A 302 23.70 -16.28 -11.84
CA MET A 302 22.25 -16.08 -11.77
C MET A 302 21.60 -15.92 -13.15
N PHE A 303 22.36 -15.52 -14.18
CA PHE A 303 21.84 -15.19 -15.51
C PHE A 303 21.84 -16.37 -16.48
N LYS A 304 21.88 -17.59 -15.92
CA LYS A 304 21.48 -18.81 -16.61
C LYS A 304 19.96 -18.93 -16.57
N LEU A 305 19.30 -18.04 -17.31
CA LEU A 305 17.85 -17.92 -17.37
C LEU A 305 17.21 -18.93 -18.32
N GLU A 306 18.01 -19.72 -19.06
CA GLU A 306 17.54 -20.72 -20.02
C GLU A 306 16.60 -21.78 -19.41
N LYS A 307 16.70 -22.00 -18.09
CA LYS A 307 15.82 -22.94 -17.37
C LYS A 307 14.39 -22.42 -17.19
N TYR A 308 14.17 -21.10 -17.23
CA TYR A 308 12.85 -20.49 -17.06
C TYR A 308 12.14 -20.37 -18.41
N ARG A 309 11.60 -21.48 -18.89
CA ARG A 309 11.05 -21.61 -20.25
C ARG A 309 9.86 -20.68 -20.55
N HIS A 310 9.20 -20.17 -19.51
CA HIS A 310 8.07 -19.24 -19.61
C HIS A 310 8.48 -17.76 -19.58
N LEU A 311 9.76 -17.46 -19.31
CA LEU A 311 10.25 -16.10 -19.18
C LEU A 311 10.31 -15.41 -20.56
N LYS A 312 9.55 -14.32 -20.69
CA LYS A 312 9.38 -13.54 -21.93
C LYS A 312 10.06 -12.19 -21.87
N LYS A 313 10.15 -11.58 -20.69
CA LYS A 313 10.69 -10.22 -20.53
C LYS A 313 11.72 -10.15 -19.42
N VAL A 314 12.85 -9.52 -19.70
CA VAL A 314 13.95 -9.33 -18.77
C VAL A 314 14.49 -7.92 -18.88
N ASP A 315 14.52 -7.19 -17.76
CA ASP A 315 15.21 -5.90 -17.63
C ASP A 315 16.38 -6.02 -16.66
N LEU A 316 17.58 -5.79 -17.16
CA LEU A 316 18.83 -5.77 -16.39
C LEU A 316 19.51 -4.41 -16.47
N SER A 317 18.80 -3.34 -16.81
CA SER A 317 19.39 -2.02 -17.01
C SER A 317 20.12 -1.51 -15.77
N HIS A 318 21.16 -0.68 -15.91
CA HIS A 318 21.90 -0.07 -14.80
C HIS A 318 22.50 -1.05 -13.78
N THR A 319 22.72 -2.30 -14.19
CA THR A 319 23.39 -3.30 -13.36
C THR A 319 24.89 -3.38 -13.69
N ASN A 320 25.72 -3.70 -12.70
CA ASN A 320 27.17 -3.90 -12.88
C ASN A 320 27.48 -5.39 -13.13
N LEU A 321 26.83 -5.96 -14.16
CA LEU A 321 26.88 -7.38 -14.44
C LEU A 321 28.15 -7.80 -15.16
N GLU A 322 28.99 -8.54 -14.45
CA GLU A 322 30.09 -9.33 -15.04
C GLU A 322 29.62 -10.76 -15.31
N PHE A 323 28.91 -11.01 -16.42
CA PHE A 323 28.66 -12.38 -16.86
C PHE A 323 29.55 -12.76 -18.05
N ARG A 324 30.16 -13.94 -17.97
CA ARG A 324 30.89 -14.51 -19.11
C ARG A 324 29.93 -14.90 -20.23
N GLU A 325 28.69 -15.33 -19.94
CA GLU A 325 27.68 -15.73 -20.93
C GLU A 325 26.27 -15.37 -20.43
N LEU A 326 25.47 -14.65 -21.23
CA LEU A 326 24.01 -14.51 -21.01
C LEU A 326 23.29 -15.64 -21.72
N ARG A 327 22.53 -16.43 -20.96
CA ARG A 327 21.73 -17.52 -21.49
C ARG A 327 20.27 -17.23 -21.17
N LEU A 328 19.48 -17.07 -22.22
CA LEU A 328 18.06 -16.75 -22.17
C LEU A 328 17.27 -17.98 -22.65
N PRO A 329 16.00 -18.11 -22.27
CA PRO A 329 15.13 -19.11 -22.87
C PRO A 329 14.85 -18.78 -24.34
N GLU A 330 14.56 -19.79 -25.16
CA GLU A 330 14.26 -19.62 -26.59
C GLU A 330 13.03 -18.72 -26.85
N GLY A 331 12.08 -18.71 -25.90
CA GLY A 331 10.86 -17.91 -25.96
C GLY A 331 11.00 -16.45 -25.51
N ILE A 332 12.22 -15.94 -25.28
CA ILE A 332 12.42 -14.55 -24.86
C ILE A 332 11.91 -13.57 -25.93
N GLU A 333 11.12 -12.58 -25.51
CA GLU A 333 10.48 -11.59 -26.38
C GLU A 333 11.08 -10.19 -26.22
N GLU A 334 11.42 -9.80 -24.98
CA GLU A 334 11.96 -8.48 -24.67
C GLU A 334 13.17 -8.57 -23.73
N LEU A 335 14.24 -7.86 -24.08
CA LEU A 335 15.46 -7.78 -23.28
C LEU A 335 15.93 -6.33 -23.16
N THR A 336 16.15 -5.84 -21.95
CA THR A 336 16.69 -4.49 -21.74
C THR A 336 18.04 -4.57 -21.01
N LEU A 337 19.09 -4.01 -21.62
CA LEU A 337 20.46 -3.97 -21.11
C LEU A 337 21.01 -2.53 -21.10
N ASN A 338 20.16 -1.54 -20.86
CA ASN A 338 20.58 -0.14 -20.90
C ASN A 338 21.59 0.14 -19.78
N TYR A 339 22.66 0.89 -20.05
CA TYR A 339 23.66 1.30 -19.05
C TYR A 339 24.28 0.15 -18.22
N THR A 340 24.30 -1.08 -18.75
CA THR A 340 24.99 -2.19 -18.08
C THR A 340 26.50 -2.11 -18.28
N GLY A 341 27.27 -2.23 -17.20
CA GLY A 341 28.73 -2.38 -17.23
C GLY A 341 29.12 -3.83 -16.91
N GLY A 342 30.11 -4.39 -17.62
CA GLY A 342 30.70 -5.70 -17.27
C GLY A 342 30.64 -6.78 -18.35
N LEU A 343 30.05 -6.46 -19.51
CA LEU A 343 29.94 -7.36 -20.64
C LEU A 343 31.15 -7.27 -21.59
N ALA A 344 32.36 -7.63 -21.14
CA ALA A 344 33.56 -7.53 -21.97
C ALA A 344 33.60 -8.62 -23.08
N ARG A 345 32.83 -8.46 -24.15
CA ARG A 345 32.86 -9.31 -25.35
C ARG A 345 32.80 -8.46 -26.59
N ASP A 346 33.61 -8.74 -27.61
CA ASP A 346 33.51 -7.99 -28.88
C ASP A 346 32.14 -8.15 -29.55
N VAL A 347 31.46 -9.29 -29.37
CA VAL A 347 30.17 -9.61 -29.99
C VAL A 347 29.15 -10.16 -28.98
N LEU A 348 27.94 -9.58 -28.97
CA LEU A 348 26.75 -10.14 -28.32
C LEU A 348 25.88 -10.83 -29.38
N ASP A 349 25.81 -12.16 -29.36
CA ASP A 349 24.98 -12.92 -30.31
C ASP A 349 23.62 -13.30 -29.72
N LEU A 350 22.57 -12.65 -30.22
CA LEU A 350 21.18 -12.92 -29.90
C LEU A 350 20.41 -13.45 -31.11
N SER A 351 21.09 -13.75 -32.22
CA SER A 351 20.47 -14.22 -33.48
C SER A 351 19.67 -15.51 -33.30
N ARG A 352 20.08 -16.35 -32.35
CA ARG A 352 19.41 -17.62 -32.02
C ARG A 352 18.04 -17.46 -31.37
N TYR A 353 17.72 -16.31 -30.80
CA TYR A 353 16.44 -16.08 -30.11
C TYR A 353 15.39 -15.56 -31.09
N GLY A 354 14.87 -16.43 -31.95
CA GLY A 354 13.96 -16.05 -33.04
C GLY A 354 12.68 -15.32 -32.62
N GLN A 355 12.26 -15.44 -31.35
CA GLN A 355 11.10 -14.75 -30.78
C GLN A 355 11.41 -13.36 -30.21
N LEU A 356 12.68 -12.93 -30.21
CA LEU A 356 13.09 -11.64 -29.66
C LEU A 356 12.55 -10.50 -30.53
N LYS A 357 11.59 -9.76 -29.97
CA LYS A 357 10.90 -8.64 -30.63
C LYS A 357 11.57 -7.31 -30.34
N LYS A 358 12.12 -7.12 -29.14
CA LYS A 358 12.65 -5.83 -28.68
C LYS A 358 13.92 -6.00 -27.86
N ILE A 359 14.90 -5.14 -28.12
CA ILE A 359 16.08 -4.98 -27.27
C ILE A 359 16.39 -3.51 -26.96
N GLY A 360 16.64 -3.20 -25.69
CA GLY A 360 17.18 -1.92 -25.24
C GLY A 360 18.69 -1.98 -25.02
N LEU A 361 19.44 -1.09 -25.67
CA LEU A 361 20.91 -1.00 -25.61
C LEU A 361 21.40 0.44 -25.44
N ARG A 362 20.66 1.28 -24.72
CA ARG A 362 21.06 2.66 -24.46
C ARG A 362 22.38 2.66 -23.69
N THR A 363 23.38 3.37 -24.21
CA THR A 363 24.61 3.78 -23.48
C THR A 363 25.29 2.67 -22.67
N CYS A 364 25.39 1.47 -23.25
CA CYS A 364 26.37 0.49 -22.81
C CYS A 364 27.76 1.09 -23.11
N ARG A 365 28.45 1.68 -22.13
CA ARG A 365 29.90 2.01 -22.28
C ARG A 365 30.60 0.75 -22.79
N PRO A 366 31.44 0.84 -23.84
CA PRO A 366 31.53 -0.18 -24.88
C PRO A 366 31.91 -1.52 -24.29
N SER A 367 30.90 -2.31 -23.97
CA SER A 367 31.05 -3.69 -23.56
C SER A 367 31.12 -4.55 -24.82
N PHE A 368 30.39 -4.15 -25.87
CA PHE A 368 30.35 -4.81 -27.18
C PHE A 368 30.69 -3.89 -28.34
N LYS A 369 31.40 -4.43 -29.35
CA LYS A 369 31.62 -3.78 -30.65
C LYS A 369 30.52 -4.13 -31.66
N GLU A 370 29.93 -5.31 -31.53
CA GLU A 370 28.89 -5.81 -32.42
C GLU A 370 27.76 -6.54 -31.66
N VAL A 371 26.52 -6.39 -32.10
CA VAL A 371 25.36 -7.14 -31.59
C VAL A 371 24.64 -7.77 -32.77
N LEU A 372 24.46 -9.09 -32.74
CA LEU A 372 23.66 -9.84 -33.70
C LEU A 372 22.26 -10.03 -33.15
N VAL A 373 21.23 -9.64 -33.91
CA VAL A 373 19.82 -9.81 -33.51
C VAL A 373 19.01 -10.46 -34.64
N PRO A 374 17.84 -11.05 -34.36
CA PRO A 374 16.91 -11.51 -35.40
C PRO A 374 16.43 -10.37 -36.30
N ALA A 375 16.09 -10.67 -37.55
CA ALA A 375 15.67 -9.67 -38.55
C ALA A 375 14.50 -8.77 -38.09
N GLY A 376 13.50 -9.36 -37.43
CA GLY A 376 12.31 -8.67 -36.93
C GLY A 376 12.52 -7.89 -35.63
N CYS A 377 13.67 -8.00 -34.98
CA CYS A 377 13.90 -7.38 -33.67
C CYS A 377 14.03 -5.85 -33.81
N ALA A 378 13.23 -5.12 -33.03
CA ALA A 378 13.38 -3.69 -32.80
C ALA A 378 14.55 -3.46 -31.83
N VAL A 379 15.41 -2.50 -32.16
CA VAL A 379 16.58 -2.16 -31.34
C VAL A 379 16.47 -0.70 -30.92
N ASP A 380 16.22 -0.47 -29.64
CA ASP A 380 16.24 0.86 -29.04
C ASP A 380 17.67 1.21 -28.62
N ARG A 381 18.23 2.21 -29.29
CA ARG A 381 19.58 2.75 -29.06
C ARG A 381 19.53 4.20 -28.59
N GLY A 382 18.37 4.67 -28.10
CA GLY A 382 18.07 6.07 -27.79
C GLY A 382 19.26 6.87 -27.24
N ILE A 383 19.36 8.12 -27.69
CA ILE A 383 20.38 9.07 -27.25
C ILE A 383 19.78 9.84 -26.08
N GLU A 384 20.33 9.73 -24.88
CA GLU A 384 20.11 10.74 -23.84
C GLU A 384 20.97 11.97 -24.18
N SER A 385 20.36 13.16 -24.10
CA SER A 385 21.03 14.42 -24.39
C SER A 385 22.33 14.56 -23.59
N GLY A 386 23.47 14.68 -24.29
CA GLY A 386 24.78 14.89 -23.66
C GLY A 386 25.67 13.65 -23.55
N LEU A 387 25.24 12.47 -24.01
CA LEU A 387 26.07 11.26 -24.06
C LEU A 387 26.49 10.91 -25.51
N GLU A 388 27.75 10.51 -25.70
CA GLU A 388 28.26 10.06 -27.00
C GLU A 388 27.48 8.83 -27.52
N LYS A 389 27.23 8.78 -28.82
CA LYS A 389 26.60 7.61 -29.46
C LYS A 389 27.44 6.36 -29.16
N PRO A 390 26.83 5.26 -28.69
CA PRO A 390 27.56 4.00 -28.56
C PRO A 390 28.07 3.56 -29.93
N ASP A 391 29.37 3.30 -30.05
CA ASP A 391 30.04 2.85 -31.28
C ASP A 391 29.81 1.35 -31.54
N VAL A 392 28.56 0.90 -31.32
CA VAL A 392 28.15 -0.50 -31.40
C VAL A 392 27.57 -0.75 -32.80
N LYS A 393 28.06 -1.75 -33.52
CA LYS A 393 27.46 -2.21 -34.78
C LYS A 393 26.32 -3.18 -34.47
N VAL A 394 25.12 -2.95 -35.02
CA VAL A 394 24.03 -3.95 -34.94
C VAL A 394 23.88 -4.61 -36.30
N ARG A 395 23.90 -5.94 -36.32
CA ARG A 395 23.60 -6.73 -37.51
C ARG A 395 22.34 -7.56 -37.28
N LYS A 396 21.45 -7.49 -38.25
CA LYS A 396 20.23 -8.27 -38.30
C LYS A 396 20.48 -9.53 -39.11
N THR A 397 20.21 -10.69 -38.51
CA THR A 397 20.39 -12.00 -39.12
C THR A 397 19.01 -12.53 -39.55
N GLY A 398 18.90 -13.03 -40.78
CA GLY A 398 17.65 -13.64 -41.29
C GLY A 398 16.82 -12.82 -42.29
N GLY A 399 17.26 -11.64 -42.72
CA GLY A 399 16.61 -10.90 -43.81
C GLY A 399 17.28 -11.17 -45.16
N LEU A 400 16.65 -11.97 -46.04
CA LEU A 400 16.94 -12.22 -47.48
C LEU A 400 18.39 -12.45 -47.97
N ASN A 401 19.41 -12.42 -47.11
CA ASN A 401 20.83 -12.56 -47.46
C ASN A 401 21.61 -13.49 -46.52
N ALA A 402 20.91 -14.32 -45.72
CA ALA A 402 21.56 -15.31 -44.83
C ALA A 402 22.43 -16.33 -45.59
N GLY A 403 22.16 -16.56 -46.88
CA GLY A 403 22.95 -17.44 -47.74
C GLY A 403 24.35 -16.91 -48.13
N LYS A 404 24.69 -15.64 -47.89
CA LYS A 404 25.99 -15.08 -48.29
C LYS A 404 27.02 -14.96 -47.16
N ILE A 405 26.61 -15.06 -45.90
CA ILE A 405 27.52 -14.84 -44.76
C ILE A 405 28.21 -16.13 -44.31
N PHE A 406 27.58 -17.29 -44.47
CA PHE A 406 28.21 -18.58 -44.14
C PHE A 406 29.37 -18.96 -45.07
N GLY A 407 29.42 -18.42 -46.29
CA GLY A 407 30.50 -18.71 -47.26
C GLY A 407 31.80 -17.92 -47.05
N ARG A 408 31.87 -16.96 -46.11
CA ARG A 408 33.09 -16.15 -45.87
C ARG A 408 33.78 -16.41 -44.53
N LEU A 409 33.16 -17.15 -43.62
CA LEU A 409 33.74 -17.48 -42.30
C LEU A 409 34.42 -18.86 -42.25
N PHE A 410 34.25 -19.70 -43.28
CA PHE A 410 34.95 -20.97 -43.42
C PHE A 410 35.70 -21.06 -44.76
N GLY A 411 37.02 -20.84 -44.71
CA GLY A 411 38.00 -21.49 -45.57
C GLY A 411 38.13 -21.04 -47.04
N ARG A 412 39.00 -20.05 -47.28
CA ARG A 412 39.95 -20.15 -48.41
C ARG A 412 41.37 -20.00 -47.86
N GLY A 413 41.87 -21.13 -47.35
CA GLY A 413 43.28 -21.40 -47.15
C GLY A 413 43.54 -22.80 -47.68
N GLY A 414 44.36 -22.92 -48.72
CA GLY A 414 44.75 -24.21 -49.30
C GLY A 414 45.19 -24.09 -50.76
N ASN A 415 46.41 -23.59 -50.97
CA ASN A 415 47.18 -23.75 -52.21
C ASN A 415 47.93 -25.09 -52.13
N GLY A 416 48.06 -25.83 -53.24
CA GLY A 416 49.09 -26.86 -53.42
C GLY A 416 48.59 -28.23 -53.92
N GLY A 417 48.84 -28.51 -55.20
CA GLY A 417 48.56 -29.76 -55.90
C GLY A 417 48.51 -29.54 -57.40
#